data_AF-A0A7V8XKB5-F1
#
_entry.id   AF-A0A7V8XKB5-F1
#
_cell.length_a   1.000
_cell.length_b   1.000
_cell.length_c   1.000
_cell.angle_alpha   90.00
_cell.angle_beta   90.00
_cell.angle_gamma   90.00
#
_symmetry.space_group_name_H-M   'P 1'
#
loop_
_entity.id
_entity.type
_entity.pdbx_description
1 polymer ?
#
loop_
_entity_poly.entity_id
_entity_poly.type
_entity_poly.pdbx_seq_one_letter_code
_entity_poly.pdbx_strand_id
1 'polypeptide(L)' 'ALLAFALSFDEVIVTTFTAGSGQTLPIWILNNLSRPNQLPIVNVVGVLVILISAIPVYFASRLSSDSAGTAATGAAGGAR' A
#
# COMPACT_ATOMS: atom_id res chain seq x y z
N ALA A 1 -3.66 -9.61 -6.98
CA ALA A 1 -2.30 -9.16 -6.62
C ALA A 1 -2.30 -7.74 -6.05
N LEU A 2 -2.75 -6.72 -6.81
CA LEU A 2 -2.78 -5.32 -6.33
C LEU A 2 -3.57 -5.09 -5.03
N LEU A 3 -4.73 -5.75 -4.85
CA LEU A 3 -5.53 -5.64 -3.62
C LEU A 3 -4.79 -6.19 -2.39
N ALA A 4 -4.11 -7.33 -2.53
CA ALA A 4 -3.32 -7.92 -1.44
C ALA A 4 -2.11 -7.05 -1.07
N PHE A 5 -1.48 -6.40 -2.07
CA PHE A 5 -0.46 -5.39 -1.81
C PHE A 5 -1.04 -4.19 -1.04
N ALA A 6 -2.18 -3.64 -1.49
CA ALA A 6 -2.83 -2.52 -0.83
C ALA A 6 -3.24 -2.83 0.63
N LEU A 7 -3.58 -4.09 0.94
CA LEU A 7 -3.87 -4.54 2.31
C LEU A 7 -2.62 -4.81 3.16
N SER A 8 -1.42 -4.96 2.57
CA SER A 8 -0.24 -5.51 3.29
C SER A 8 0.36 -4.61 4.38
N PHE A 9 -0.04 -3.34 4.47
CA PHE A 9 0.47 -2.39 5.47
C PHE A 9 -0.65 -1.55 6.13
N ASP A 10 -1.92 -1.74 5.73
CA ASP A 10 -3.11 -1.12 6.37
C ASP A 10 -3.66 -1.99 7.52
N GLU A 11 -2.98 -3.10 7.84
CA GLU A 11 -3.30 -4.03 8.93
C GLU A 11 -3.07 -3.45 10.34
N VAL A 12 -3.36 -2.17 10.55
CA VAL A 12 -3.01 -1.46 11.79
C VAL A 12 -3.64 -2.10 13.03
N ILE A 13 -4.86 -2.64 12.91
CA ILE A 13 -5.53 -3.40 13.97
C ILE A 13 -4.77 -4.70 14.28
N VAL A 14 -4.38 -5.45 13.25
CA VAL A 14 -3.63 -6.71 13.42
C VAL A 14 -2.29 -6.42 14.08
N THR A 15 -1.59 -5.38 13.64
CA THR A 15 -0.31 -4.93 14.21
C THR A 15 -0.46 -4.57 15.69
N THR A 16 -1.58 -3.96 16.08
CA THR A 16 -1.84 -3.60 17.48
C THR A 16 -2.03 -4.84 18.37
N PHE A 17 -2.56 -5.94 17.81
CA PHE A 17 -2.71 -7.20 18.55
C PHE A 17 -1.48 -8.11 18.48
N THR A 18 -0.64 -7.99 17.46
CA THR A 18 0.52 -8.87 17.25
C THR A 18 1.86 -8.28 17.71
N ALA A 19 1.99 -6.96 17.80
CA ALA A 19 3.27 -6.31 18.14
C ALA A 19 3.62 -6.34 19.64
N GLY A 20 2.65 -6.60 20.53
CA GLY A 20 2.86 -6.60 21.98
C GLY A 20 3.39 -5.25 22.49
N SER A 21 4.58 -5.25 23.10
CA SER A 21 5.25 -4.02 23.58
C SER A 21 6.10 -3.31 22.51
N GLY A 22 6.17 -3.85 21.29
CA GLY A 22 6.97 -3.28 20.20
C GLY A 22 6.33 -2.03 19.59
N GLN A 23 7.13 -0.98 19.40
CA GLN A 23 6.71 0.20 18.65
C GLN A 23 6.99 0.00 17.15
N THR A 24 5.94 -0.27 16.39
CA THR A 24 6.00 -0.33 14.92
C THR A 24 5.62 1.01 14.31
N LEU A 25 5.86 1.16 13.00
CA LEU A 25 5.53 2.40 12.29
C LEU A 25 4.03 2.77 12.38
N PRO A 26 3.06 1.86 12.14
CA PRO A 26 1.64 2.16 12.30
C PRO A 26 1.26 2.54 13.75
N ILE A 27 1.79 1.82 14.74
CA ILE A 27 1.53 2.09 16.17
C ILE A 27 2.13 3.45 16.57
N TRP A 28 3.31 3.80 16.07
CA TRP A 28 3.92 5.10 16.30
C TRP A 28 3.09 6.24 15.70
N ILE A 29 2.58 6.08 14.48
CA ILE A 29 1.68 7.07 13.85
C ILE A 29 0.43 7.26 14.71
N LEU A 30 -0.24 6.17 15.11
CA LEU A 30 -1.44 6.20 15.94
C LEU A 30 -1.22 6.91 17.29
N ASN A 31 -0.13 6.56 17.97
CA ASN A 31 0.18 7.11 19.29
C ASN A 31 0.46 8.62 19.27
N ASN A 32 0.84 9.17 18.10
CA ASN A 32 1.25 10.56 17.95
C ASN A 32 0.29 11.40 17.11
N LEU A 33 -0.77 10.82 16.55
CA LEU A 33 -1.74 11.48 15.68
C LEU A 33 -2.45 12.67 16.36
N SER A 34 -2.75 12.53 17.66
CA SER A 34 -3.46 13.55 18.44
C SER A 34 -2.53 14.46 19.23
N ARG A 35 -1.20 14.41 19.01
CA ARG A 35 -0.22 15.24 19.72
C ARG A 35 0.14 16.47 18.88
N PRO A 36 -0.27 17.69 19.27
CA PRO A 36 -0.07 18.92 18.47
C PRO A 36 1.37 19.14 18.02
N ASN A 37 2.33 18.90 18.91
CA ASN A 37 3.75 19.11 18.61
C ASN A 37 4.36 18.02 17.72
N GLN A 38 3.69 16.88 17.53
CA GLN A 38 4.19 15.76 16.73
C GLN A 38 3.46 15.59 15.39
N LEU A 39 2.26 16.17 15.26
CA LEU A 39 1.45 16.19 14.03
C LEU A 39 2.24 16.56 12.77
N PRO A 40 3.11 17.60 12.76
CA PRO A 40 3.90 17.92 11.57
C PRO A 40 4.84 16.77 11.16
N ILE A 41 5.46 16.11 12.14
CA ILE A 41 6.39 14.99 11.91
C ILE A 41 5.64 13.78 11.39
N VAL A 42 4.51 13.45 12.02
CA VAL A 42 3.63 12.34 11.61
C VAL A 42 3.14 12.55 10.17
N ASN A 43 2.75 13.77 9.81
CA ASN A 43 2.31 14.09 8.45
C ASN A 43 3.42 13.90 7.41
N VAL A 44 4.64 14.34 7.70
CA VAL A 44 5.79 14.15 6.79
C VAL A 44 6.10 12.66 6.60
N VAL A 45 6.16 11.90 7.69
CA VAL A 45 6.39 10.44 7.63
C VAL A 45 5.26 9.74 6.88
N GLY A 46 4.01 10.12 7.14
CA GLY A 46 2.83 9.58 6.47
C GLY A 46 2.86 9.80 4.95
N VAL A 47 3.19 11.01 4.50
CA VAL A 47 3.35 11.32 3.07
C VAL A 47 4.48 10.49 2.46
N LEU A 48 5.61 10.35 3.15
CA LEU A 48 6.73 9.55 2.67
C LEU A 48 6.33 8.07 2.47
N VAL A 49 5.60 7.49 3.43
CA VAL A 49 5.09 6.11 3.33
C VAL A 49 4.16 5.96 2.13
N ILE A 50 3.22 6.90 1.93
CA ILE A 50 2.31 6.87 0.77
C ILE A 50 3.11 6.92 -0.55
N LEU A 51 4.09 7.81 -0.65
CA LEU A 51 4.91 7.94 -1.86
C LEU A 51 5.73 6.68 -2.14
N ILE A 52 6.35 6.09 -1.11
CA ILE A 52 7.10 4.84 -1.24
C ILE A 52 6.18 3.70 -1.66
N SER A 53 5.00 3.57 -1.03
CA SER A 53 4.02 2.54 -1.39
C SER A 53 3.46 2.71 -2.79
N ALA A 54 3.40 3.93 -3.33
CA ALA A 54 2.92 4.19 -4.69
C ALA A 54 3.82 3.56 -5.76
N ILE A 55 5.13 3.41 -5.51
CA ILE A 55 6.10 2.87 -6.47
C ILE A 55 5.74 1.44 -6.92
N PRO A 56 5.63 0.43 -6.03
CA PRO A 56 5.23 -0.91 -6.41
C PRO A 56 3.78 -0.99 -6.93
N VAL A 57 2.85 -0.15 -6.45
CA VAL A 57 1.48 -0.07 -7.02
C VAL A 57 1.55 0.33 -8.48
N TYR A 58 2.36 1.34 -8.81
CA TYR A 58 2.54 1.83 -10.16
C TYR A 58 3.16 0.78 -11.08
N PHE A 59 4.20 0.07 -10.62
CA PHE A 59 4.80 -1.01 -11.43
C PHE A 59 3.83 -2.18 -11.63
N ALA A 60 3.12 -2.58 -10.57
CA ALA A 60 2.14 -3.65 -10.65
C ALA A 60 0.97 -3.29 -11.58
N SER A 61 0.50 -2.03 -11.57
CA SER A 61 -0.56 -1.58 -12.47
C SER A 61 -0.08 -1.55 -13.92
N ARG A 62 1.12 -1.02 -14.20
CA ARG A 62 1.70 -0.98 -15.55
C ARG A 62 1.88 -2.38 -16.14
N LEU A 63 2.45 -3.30 -15.37
CA LEU A 63 2.67 -4.68 -15.82
C LEU A 63 1.35 -5.43 -16.06
N SER A 64 0.33 -5.15 -15.24
CA SER A 64 -1.01 -5.73 -15.42
C SER A 64 -1.73 -5.15 -16.65
N SER A 65 -1.47 -3.89 -17.01
CA SER A 65 -2.02 -3.26 -18.23
C SER A 65 -1.44 -3.84 -19.53
N ASP A 66 -0.15 -4.15 -19.58
CA ASP A 66 0.45 -4.84 -20.74
C ASP A 66 -0.13 -6.25 -20.95
N SER A 67 -0.35 -6.98 -19.85
CA SER A 67 -0.93 -8.32 -19.88
C SER A 67 -2.39 -8.33 -20.40
N ALA A 68 -3.17 -7.28 -20.09
CA ALA A 68 -4.52 -7.12 -20.61
C ALA A 68 -4.55 -6.88 -22.14
N GLY A 69 -3.54 -6.21 -22.69
CA GLY A 69 -3.37 -5.99 -24.13
C GLY A 69 -3.12 -7.30 -24.89
N THR A 70 -2.22 -8.16 -24.38
CA THR A 70 -1.92 -9.47 -25.00
C THR A 70 -3.10 -10.44 -24.91
N ALA A 71 -3.86 -10.43 -23.80
CA ALA A 71 -5.05 -11.25 -23.63
C ALA A 71 -6.20 -10.87 -24.59
N ALA A 72 -6.40 -9.57 -24.86
CA ALA A 72 -7.40 -9.08 -25.80
C ALA A 72 -7.08 -9.49 -27.26
N THR A 73 -5.81 -9.49 -27.66
CA THR A 73 -5.39 -10.01 -28.98
C THR A 73 -5.54 -11.52 -29.14
N GLY A 74 -5.41 -12.29 -28.05
CA GLY A 74 -5.61 -13.75 -28.08
C GLY A 74 -7.08 -14.17 -28.25
N ALA A 75 -8.01 -13.43 -27.62
CA ALA A 75 -9.44 -13.70 -27.73
C ALA A 75 -10.01 -13.39 -29.13
N ALA A 76 -9.48 -12.39 -29.84
CA ALA A 76 -9.90 -12.03 -31.19
C ALA A 76 -9.40 -13.03 -32.27
N GLY A 77 -8.40 -13.85 -31.98
CA GLY A 77 -7.85 -14.85 -32.89
C GLY A 77 -8.54 -16.21 -32.87
N GLY A 78 -9.36 -16.51 -31.85
CA GLY A 78 -10.03 -17.81 -31.68
C GLY A 78 -11.42 -17.91 -32.32
N ALA A 79 -11.90 -16.86 -32.98
CA ALA A 79 -13.24 -16.79 -33.57
C ALA A 79 -13.23 -16.85 -35.12
N ARG A 80 -12.16 -17.36 -35.74
CA ARG A 80 -12.02 -17.55 -37.18
C ARG A 80 -11.79 -19.01 -37.53
#